data_AF-A0A2V9MLB1-F1
#
_entry.id   AF-A0A2V9MLB1-F1
#
_cell.length_a   1.000
_cell.length_b   1.000
_cell.length_c   1.000
_cell.angle_alpha   90.00
_cell.angle_beta   90.00
_cell.angle_gamma   90.00
#
_symmetry.space_group_name_H-M   'P 1'
#
loop_
_entity.id
_entity.type
_entity.pdbx_description
1 polymer ?
#
loop_
_entity_poly.entity_id
_entity_poly.type
_entity_poly.pdbx_seq_one_letter_code
_entity_poly.pdbx_strand_id
1 'polypeptide(L)'
;FTASEQRHVIKGNAIDVLLKHNVVAGATLAFRAEFRDLILPIPPDWMHDGWIALVLAAFSDFSILPEPLVKYRQHSRNQIGAMKKTFVEQLTRAQRQEFSIYATYYHQLVALKKRLLKYGNSSHDKIVFKIEAKMNHLLARDNMPENRFNRLPRVIRELVTLRYYRYSNGAHSVAKDLFLSTKR
;
A
#
# COMPACT_ATOMS: atom_id res chain seq x y z
N PHE A 1 1.13 -11.34 -3.14
CA PHE A 1 0.08 -12.11 -2.47
C PHE A 1 0.56 -13.53 -2.19
N THR A 2 1.40 -13.67 -1.17
CA THR A 2 2.03 -14.93 -0.75
C THR A 2 1.10 -15.73 0.17
N ALA A 3 1.41 -17.01 0.41
CA ALA A 3 0.68 -17.84 1.37
C ALA A 3 0.64 -17.22 2.79
N SER A 4 1.69 -16.49 3.19
CA SER A 4 1.69 -15.76 4.46
C SER A 4 0.67 -14.62 4.47
N GLU A 5 0.61 -13.84 3.39
CA GLU A 5 -0.36 -12.74 3.25
C GLU A 5 -1.80 -13.26 3.20
N GLN A 6 -2.03 -14.37 2.49
CA GLN A 6 -3.34 -15.05 2.49
C GLN A 6 -3.77 -15.46 3.90
N ARG A 7 -2.86 -16.05 4.70
CA ARG A 7 -3.14 -16.39 6.10
C ARG A 7 -3.47 -15.17 6.96
N HIS A 8 -2.84 -14.02 6.71
CA HIS A 8 -3.17 -12.78 7.43
C HIS A 8 -4.59 -12.31 7.10
N VAL A 9 -4.98 -12.35 5.83
CA VAL A 9 -6.35 -12.02 5.39
C VAL A 9 -7.36 -12.95 6.06
N ILE A 10 -7.15 -14.26 6.02
CA ILE A 10 -8.04 -15.26 6.62
C ILE A 10 -8.21 -15.04 8.14
N LYS A 11 -7.20 -14.49 8.82
CA LYS A 11 -7.23 -14.14 10.24
C LYS A 11 -7.87 -12.76 10.53
N GLY A 12 -8.51 -12.13 9.56
CA GLY A 12 -9.12 -10.80 9.71
C GLY A 12 -8.14 -9.63 9.65
N ASN A 13 -6.90 -9.83 9.21
CA ASN A 13 -5.87 -8.79 9.12
C ASN A 13 -5.65 -8.32 7.67
N ALA A 14 -6.72 -8.27 6.87
CA ALA A 14 -6.64 -7.87 5.46
C ALA A 14 -6.07 -6.46 5.28
N ILE A 15 -6.45 -5.53 6.17
CA ILE A 15 -5.96 -4.14 6.14
C ILE A 15 -4.44 -4.05 6.24
N ASP A 16 -3.78 -4.94 7.01
CA ASP A 16 -2.32 -4.92 7.15
C ASP A 16 -1.62 -5.32 5.85
N VAL A 17 -2.19 -6.29 5.13
CA VAL A 17 -1.68 -6.71 3.82
C VAL A 17 -1.86 -5.58 2.80
N LEU A 18 -3.06 -4.98 2.74
CA LEU A 18 -3.39 -3.95 1.77
C LEU A 18 -2.65 -2.62 2.02
N LEU A 19 -2.38 -2.25 3.27
CA LEU A 19 -1.55 -1.08 3.59
C LEU A 19 -0.08 -1.26 3.18
N LYS A 20 0.39 -2.51 3.09
CA LYS A 20 1.73 -2.82 2.59
C LYS A 20 1.80 -2.67 1.07
N HIS A 21 0.87 -3.30 0.34
CA HIS A 21 0.72 -3.16 -1.11
C HIS A 21 -0.66 -3.67 -1.56
N ASN A 22 -1.15 -3.14 -2.69
CA ASN A 22 -2.41 -3.63 -3.26
C ASN A 22 -2.24 -5.04 -3.84
N VAL A 23 -3.06 -5.98 -3.37
CA VAL A 23 -3.11 -7.37 -3.85
C VAL A 23 -4.42 -7.70 -4.57
N VAL A 24 -5.35 -6.74 -4.65
CA VAL A 24 -6.67 -6.90 -5.25
C VAL A 24 -6.67 -6.36 -6.67
N ALA A 25 -7.21 -7.15 -7.59
CA ALA A 25 -7.54 -6.72 -8.94
C ALA A 25 -9.06 -6.55 -9.05
N GLY A 26 -9.53 -5.50 -9.73
CA GLY A 26 -10.97 -5.22 -9.84
C GLY A 26 -11.79 -6.38 -10.42
N ALA A 27 -11.26 -7.11 -11.39
CA ALA A 27 -11.93 -8.27 -11.99
C ALA A 27 -12.09 -9.48 -11.03
N THR A 28 -11.44 -9.46 -9.86
CA THR A 28 -11.51 -10.52 -8.85
C THR A 28 -12.23 -10.05 -7.57
N LEU A 29 -12.91 -8.91 -7.61
CA LEU A 29 -13.54 -8.29 -6.44
C LEU A 29 -15.07 -8.40 -6.54
N ALA A 30 -15.69 -8.86 -5.45
CA ALA A 30 -17.13 -8.81 -5.24
C ALA A 30 -17.42 -8.28 -3.84
N PHE A 31 -18.49 -7.49 -3.70
CA PHE A 31 -18.91 -6.91 -2.41
C PHE A 31 -20.41 -6.64 -2.40
N ARG A 32 -20.98 -6.47 -1.20
CA ARG A 32 -22.42 -6.20 -1.03
C ARG A 32 -22.76 -4.78 -1.46
N ALA A 33 -23.89 -4.61 -2.13
CA ALA A 33 -24.34 -3.30 -2.63
C ALA A 33 -24.55 -2.26 -1.52
N GLU A 34 -24.82 -2.69 -0.28
CA GLU A 34 -24.97 -1.81 0.88
C GLU A 34 -23.72 -0.97 1.19
N PHE A 35 -22.52 -1.42 0.79
CA PHE A 35 -21.29 -0.66 0.97
C PHE A 35 -21.10 0.46 -0.05
N ARG A 36 -22.02 0.64 -1.00
CA ARG A 36 -21.92 1.64 -2.07
C ARG A 36 -21.68 3.05 -1.54
N ASP A 37 -22.47 3.48 -0.56
CA ASP A 37 -22.38 4.85 -0.02
C ASP A 37 -21.12 5.06 0.82
N LEU A 38 -20.61 3.98 1.42
CA LEU A 38 -19.32 3.99 2.11
C LEU A 38 -18.17 4.16 1.11
N ILE A 39 -18.24 3.50 -0.03
CA ILE A 39 -17.21 3.51 -1.08
C ILE A 39 -17.22 4.83 -1.87
N LEU A 40 -18.41 5.33 -2.24
CA LEU A 40 -18.55 6.45 -3.17
C LEU A 40 -18.54 7.83 -2.48
N PRO A 41 -18.02 8.88 -3.11
CA PRO A 41 -17.30 8.86 -4.39
C PRO A 41 -15.91 8.26 -4.23
N ILE A 42 -15.39 7.62 -5.29
CA ILE A 42 -13.99 7.17 -5.32
C ILE A 42 -13.10 8.39 -5.55
N PRO A 43 -12.07 8.64 -4.73
CA PRO A 43 -11.19 9.78 -4.95
C PRO A 43 -10.42 9.64 -6.27
N PRO A 44 -10.20 10.73 -7.03
CA PRO A 44 -9.66 10.68 -8.39
C PRO A 44 -8.24 10.11 -8.46
N ASP A 45 -7.44 10.30 -7.40
CA ASP A 45 -6.06 9.81 -7.36
C ASP A 45 -5.96 8.31 -7.07
N TRP A 46 -7.06 7.62 -6.80
CA TRP A 46 -7.07 6.19 -6.50
C TRP A 46 -7.41 5.35 -7.73
N MET A 47 -6.74 4.21 -7.84
CA MET A 47 -7.28 3.12 -8.64
C MET A 47 -8.49 2.53 -7.92
N HIS A 48 -9.59 2.35 -8.66
CA HIS A 48 -10.90 2.04 -8.08
C HIS A 48 -10.88 0.77 -7.22
N ASP A 49 -10.24 -0.29 -7.68
CA ASP A 49 -10.14 -1.57 -6.98
C ASP A 49 -9.37 -1.46 -5.67
N GLY A 50 -8.22 -0.78 -5.66
CA GLY A 50 -7.41 -0.55 -4.47
C GLY A 50 -8.15 0.28 -3.41
N TRP A 51 -8.88 1.32 -3.83
CA TRP A 51 -9.72 2.10 -2.94
C TRP A 51 -10.82 1.26 -2.31
N ILE A 52 -11.59 0.54 -3.13
CA ILE A 52 -12.70 -0.29 -2.66
C ILE A 52 -12.16 -1.34 -1.68
N ALA A 53 -11.06 -2.01 -2.03
CA ALA A 53 -10.47 -3.04 -1.18
C ALA A 53 -10.04 -2.50 0.20
N LEU A 54 -9.39 -1.34 0.26
CA LEU A 54 -8.95 -0.74 1.53
C LEU A 54 -10.11 -0.26 2.38
N VAL A 55 -11.13 0.34 1.77
CA VAL A 55 -12.34 0.75 2.49
C VAL A 55 -13.06 -0.48 3.06
N LEU A 56 -13.32 -1.50 2.24
CA LEU A 56 -14.01 -2.71 2.71
C LEU A 56 -13.20 -3.45 3.78
N ALA A 57 -11.88 -3.60 3.60
CA ALA A 57 -11.02 -4.23 4.61
C ALA A 57 -11.00 -3.48 5.95
N ALA A 58 -11.45 -2.23 5.99
CA ALA A 58 -11.54 -1.45 7.22
C ALA A 58 -12.93 -1.49 7.89
N PHE A 59 -14.00 -1.77 7.14
CA PHE A 59 -15.38 -1.64 7.60
C PHE A 59 -16.19 -2.94 7.57
N SER A 60 -15.69 -3.97 6.92
CA SER A 60 -16.40 -5.24 6.77
C SER A 60 -15.46 -6.42 6.94
N ASP A 61 -16.06 -7.60 7.08
CA ASP A 61 -15.32 -8.85 6.89
C ASP A 61 -14.76 -8.89 5.47
N PHE A 62 -13.52 -9.32 5.35
CA PHE A 62 -12.78 -9.39 4.09
C PHE A 62 -12.22 -10.80 3.95
N SER A 63 -12.69 -11.52 2.93
CA SER A 63 -12.32 -12.91 2.67
C SER A 63 -11.80 -13.09 1.26
N ILE A 64 -11.02 -14.15 1.07
CA ILE A 64 -10.41 -14.52 -0.21
C ILE A 64 -10.89 -15.92 -0.59
N LEU A 65 -11.04 -16.15 -1.89
CA LEU A 65 -11.16 -17.49 -2.44
C LEU A 65 -9.74 -17.98 -2.79
N PRO A 66 -9.26 -19.09 -2.20
CA PRO A 66 -7.90 -19.58 -2.47
C PRO A 66 -7.75 -20.14 -3.89
N GLU A 67 -8.85 -20.44 -4.60
CA GLU A 67 -8.85 -21.00 -5.93
C GLU A 67 -8.44 -19.97 -7.00
N PRO A 68 -7.59 -20.33 -7.96
CA PRO A 68 -7.23 -19.46 -9.09
C PRO A 68 -8.37 -19.42 -10.13
N LEU A 69 -9.39 -18.61 -9.88
CA LEU A 69 -10.61 -18.55 -10.70
C LEU A 69 -10.49 -17.69 -11.97
N VAL A 70 -9.37 -16.99 -12.17
CA VAL A 70 -9.20 -16.06 -13.29
C VAL A 70 -7.95 -16.38 -14.09
N LYS A 71 -8.13 -16.51 -15.42
CA LYS A 71 -7.02 -16.52 -16.39
C LYS A 71 -6.87 -15.12 -16.99
N TYR A 72 -5.88 -14.37 -16.50
CA TYR A 72 -5.63 -13.01 -16.97
C TYR A 72 -4.85 -13.00 -18.29
N ARG A 73 -5.40 -12.38 -19.34
CA ARG A 73 -4.72 -12.21 -20.63
C ARG A 73 -3.67 -11.10 -20.52
N GLN A 74 -2.41 -11.44 -20.76
CA GLN A 74 -1.32 -10.47 -20.84
C GLN A 74 -1.06 -10.07 -22.29
N HIS A 75 -1.04 -8.77 -22.57
CA HIS A 75 -0.65 -8.23 -23.88
C HIS A 75 0.03 -6.86 -23.73
N SER A 76 0.74 -6.42 -24.78
CA SER A 76 1.55 -5.19 -24.78
C SER A 76 0.79 -3.91 -24.44
N ARG A 77 -0.53 -3.88 -24.71
CA ARG A 77 -1.42 -2.75 -24.38
C ARG A 77 -1.99 -2.78 -22.95
N ASN A 78 -1.59 -3.73 -22.09
CA ASN A 78 -2.06 -3.74 -20.71
C ASN A 78 -1.54 -2.51 -19.95
N GLN A 79 -2.43 -1.76 -19.29
CA GLN A 79 -2.04 -0.62 -18.47
C GLN A 79 -1.20 -1.03 -17.25
N ILE A 80 -1.44 -2.22 -16.69
CA ILE A 80 -0.76 -2.76 -15.51
C ILE A 80 -0.45 -4.24 -15.74
N GLY A 81 0.70 -4.72 -15.23
CA GLY A 81 1.03 -6.16 -15.21
C GLY A 81 1.52 -6.75 -16.54
N ALA A 82 1.95 -5.92 -17.50
CA ALA A 82 2.25 -6.38 -18.86
C ALA A 82 3.47 -7.32 -18.98
N MET A 83 4.53 -7.23 -18.16
CA MET A 83 5.68 -8.16 -18.19
C MET A 83 6.43 -8.19 -16.85
N LYS A 84 7.05 -9.33 -16.49
CA LYS A 84 8.07 -9.41 -15.42
C LYS A 84 9.25 -8.55 -15.84
N LYS A 85 9.39 -7.38 -15.22
CA LYS A 85 10.54 -6.49 -15.44
C LYS A 85 11.78 -7.11 -14.83
N THR A 86 12.90 -7.02 -15.53
CA THR A 86 14.18 -7.50 -14.99
C THR A 86 14.58 -6.68 -13.75
N PHE A 87 15.44 -7.23 -12.90
CA PHE A 87 15.92 -6.56 -11.68
C PHE A 87 16.52 -5.17 -11.99
N VAL A 88 17.18 -5.03 -13.13
CA VAL A 88 17.78 -3.78 -13.62
C VAL A 88 16.73 -2.74 -14.03
N GLU A 89 15.65 -3.15 -14.71
CA GLU A 89 14.53 -2.27 -15.07
C GLU A 89 13.71 -1.84 -13.84
N GLN A 90 13.62 -2.71 -12.83
CA GLN A 90 12.99 -2.37 -11.55
C GLN A 90 13.80 -1.30 -10.81
N LEU A 91 15.13 -1.45 -10.74
CA LEU A 91 16.05 -0.49 -10.11
C LEU A 91 16.06 0.88 -10.79
N THR A 92 16.08 0.94 -12.13
CA THR A 92 16.12 2.20 -12.89
C THR A 92 14.82 2.99 -12.85
N ARG A 93 13.65 2.33 -12.85
CA ARG A 93 12.36 3.01 -12.56
C ARG A 93 12.26 3.49 -11.11
N ALA A 94 12.73 2.67 -10.18
CA ALA A 94 12.76 2.96 -8.75
C ALA A 94 13.51 4.26 -8.39
N GLN A 95 14.48 4.68 -9.22
CA GLN A 95 15.26 5.89 -8.99
C GLN A 95 14.60 7.17 -9.53
N ARG A 96 13.85 7.10 -10.63
CA ARG A 96 13.30 8.28 -11.33
C ARG A 96 11.87 8.66 -10.93
N GLN A 97 11.10 7.73 -10.37
CA GLN A 97 9.64 7.88 -10.26
C GLN A 97 9.12 8.02 -8.82
N GLU A 98 9.95 7.83 -7.80
CA GLU A 98 9.44 7.50 -6.46
C GLU A 98 9.13 8.65 -5.50
N PHE A 99 9.79 9.80 -5.61
CA PHE A 99 9.47 10.94 -4.73
C PHE A 99 8.00 11.38 -4.90
N SER A 100 7.51 11.42 -6.15
CA SER A 100 6.09 11.72 -6.36
C SER A 100 5.19 10.59 -5.84
N ILE A 101 5.64 9.33 -5.84
CA ILE A 101 4.83 8.17 -5.42
C ILE A 101 4.56 8.21 -3.91
N TYR A 102 5.54 8.56 -3.07
CA TYR A 102 5.30 8.63 -1.61
C TYR A 102 4.32 9.75 -1.27
N ALA A 103 4.50 10.93 -1.87
CA ALA A 103 3.58 12.05 -1.72
C ALA A 103 2.17 11.68 -2.23
N THR A 104 2.03 11.10 -3.42
CA THR A 104 0.74 10.65 -3.96
C THR A 104 0.08 9.63 -3.04
N TYR A 105 0.81 8.61 -2.59
CA TYR A 105 0.27 7.58 -1.71
C TYR A 105 -0.11 8.15 -0.33
N TYR A 106 0.60 9.16 0.16
CA TYR A 106 0.22 9.90 1.36
C TYR A 106 -1.14 10.60 1.18
N HIS A 107 -1.33 11.35 0.10
CA HIS A 107 -2.61 12.02 -0.19
C HIS A 107 -3.77 11.04 -0.34
N GLN A 108 -3.51 9.91 -1.00
CA GLN A 108 -4.44 8.79 -1.10
C GLN A 108 -4.88 8.28 0.29
N LEU A 109 -3.94 8.10 1.24
CA LEU A 109 -4.25 7.68 2.61
C LEU A 109 -4.96 8.76 3.44
N VAL A 110 -4.73 10.05 3.16
CA VAL A 110 -5.53 11.14 3.76
C VAL A 110 -7.00 10.97 3.39
N ALA A 111 -7.32 10.65 2.14
CA ALA A 111 -8.70 10.41 1.72
C ALA A 111 -9.32 9.21 2.44
N LEU A 112 -8.56 8.12 2.62
CA LEU A 112 -9.02 6.95 3.37
C LEU A 112 -9.25 7.27 4.86
N LYS A 113 -8.32 8.00 5.50
CA LYS A 113 -8.48 8.45 6.88
C LYS A 113 -9.72 9.32 7.05
N LYS A 114 -9.95 10.29 6.14
CA LYS A 114 -11.17 11.11 6.15
C LYS A 114 -12.44 10.26 6.04
N ARG A 115 -12.43 9.20 5.23
CA ARG A 115 -13.55 8.26 5.12
C ARG A 115 -13.80 7.52 6.42
N LEU A 116 -12.73 7.03 7.06
CA LEU A 116 -12.81 6.36 8.36
C LEU A 116 -13.32 7.27 9.46
N LEU A 117 -12.89 8.52 9.50
CA LEU A 117 -13.38 9.48 10.50
C LEU A 117 -14.85 9.88 10.27
N LYS A 118 -15.33 9.83 9.02
CA LYS A 118 -16.71 10.19 8.68
C LYS A 118 -17.72 9.08 9.01
N TYR A 119 -17.39 7.83 8.69
CA TYR A 119 -18.32 6.70 8.80
C TYR A 119 -17.96 5.72 9.91
N GLY A 120 -16.72 5.76 10.41
CA GLY A 120 -16.24 4.89 11.47
C GLY A 120 -16.67 5.35 12.85
N ASN A 121 -16.37 4.50 13.82
CA ASN A 121 -16.55 4.75 15.25
C ASN A 121 -15.31 4.23 16.00
N SER A 122 -15.32 4.22 17.32
CA SER A 122 -14.17 3.81 18.14
C SER A 122 -13.62 2.41 17.85
N SER A 123 -14.38 1.51 17.22
CA SER A 123 -13.84 0.22 16.76
C SER A 123 -12.77 0.35 15.67
N HIS A 124 -12.76 1.48 14.95
CA HIS A 124 -11.87 1.77 13.84
C HIS A 124 -10.60 2.52 14.26
N ASP A 125 -10.46 2.91 15.53
CA ASP A 125 -9.32 3.70 16.02
C ASP A 125 -7.98 2.98 15.77
N LYS A 126 -7.96 1.65 15.92
CA LYS A 126 -6.78 0.83 15.62
C LYS A 126 -6.39 0.91 14.14
N ILE A 127 -7.37 1.01 13.24
CA ILE A 127 -7.14 1.10 11.79
C ILE A 127 -6.65 2.50 11.44
N VAL A 128 -7.25 3.54 12.02
CA VAL A 128 -6.78 4.92 11.89
C VAL A 128 -5.32 5.03 12.32
N PHE A 129 -4.95 4.46 13.46
CA PHE A 129 -3.58 4.43 13.94
C PHE A 129 -2.61 3.73 12.96
N LYS A 130 -3.04 2.61 12.36
CA LYS A 130 -2.23 1.91 11.32
C LYS A 130 -2.02 2.78 10.08
N ILE A 131 -3.07 3.46 9.61
CA ILE A 131 -2.99 4.39 8.47
C ILE A 131 -2.05 5.54 8.78
N GLU A 132 -2.16 6.15 9.96
CA GLU A 132 -1.25 7.21 10.39
C GLU A 132 0.20 6.74 10.50
N ALA A 133 0.43 5.53 11.02
CA ALA A 133 1.76 4.94 11.05
C ALA A 133 2.33 4.72 9.63
N LYS A 134 1.49 4.30 8.68
CA LYS A 134 1.87 4.20 7.26
C LYS A 134 2.15 5.58 6.64
N MET A 135 1.32 6.58 6.92
CA MET A 135 1.52 7.97 6.48
C MET A 135 2.86 8.53 7.00
N ASN A 136 3.15 8.33 8.28
CA ASN A 136 4.42 8.72 8.89
C ASN A 136 5.62 8.01 8.25
N HIS A 137 5.46 6.72 7.93
CA HIS A 137 6.48 5.97 7.19
C HIS A 137 6.74 6.58 5.80
N LEU A 138 5.69 6.92 5.05
CA LEU A 138 5.83 7.56 3.74
C LEU A 138 6.54 8.91 3.85
N LEU A 139 6.12 9.77 4.79
CA LEU A 139 6.76 11.07 5.01
C LEU A 139 8.24 10.96 5.41
N ALA A 140 8.58 9.97 6.25
CA ALA A 140 9.96 9.73 6.66
C ALA A 140 10.85 9.37 5.46
N ARG A 141 10.32 8.56 4.53
CA ARG A 141 11.00 8.13 3.32
C ARG A 141 11.07 9.20 2.24
N ASP A 142 10.01 9.99 2.10
CA ASP A 142 9.95 11.10 1.14
C ASP A 142 10.92 12.24 1.51
N ASN A 143 11.05 12.52 2.81
CA ASN A 143 11.94 13.57 3.32
C ASN A 143 13.36 13.10 3.60
N MET A 144 13.80 11.96 3.05
CA MET A 144 15.10 11.38 3.36
C MET A 144 16.26 12.32 2.96
N PRO A 145 17.23 12.61 3.86
CA PRO A 145 18.34 13.51 3.55
C PRO A 145 19.16 13.06 2.35
N GLU A 146 19.67 14.00 1.55
CA GLU A 146 20.55 13.67 0.41
C GLU A 146 21.84 12.98 0.89
N ASN A 147 22.45 13.50 1.95
CA ASN A 147 23.63 12.90 2.56
C ASN A 147 23.27 11.58 3.27
N ARG A 148 23.86 10.47 2.78
CA ARG A 148 23.65 9.10 3.28
C ARG A 148 23.89 8.93 4.79
N PHE A 149 24.88 9.63 5.35
CA PHE A 149 25.21 9.51 6.78
C PHE A 149 24.10 10.10 7.66
N ASN A 150 23.44 11.15 7.19
CA ASN A 150 22.33 11.79 7.88
C ASN A 150 21.03 10.97 7.80
N ARG A 151 20.99 9.90 7.00
CA ARG A 151 19.83 9.00 6.88
C ARG A 151 19.74 7.99 8.01
N LEU A 152 20.88 7.61 8.59
CA LEU A 152 20.98 6.54 9.59
C LEU A 152 19.98 6.69 10.75
N PRO A 153 19.85 7.86 11.42
CA PRO A 153 18.90 8.00 12.53
C PRO A 153 17.45 7.72 12.12
N ARG A 154 17.05 8.15 10.92
CA ARG A 154 15.69 7.94 10.40
C ARG A 154 15.45 6.49 10.03
N VAL A 155 16.41 5.87 9.35
CA VAL A 155 16.33 4.45 8.98
C VAL A 155 16.28 3.57 10.21
N ILE A 156 17.11 3.84 11.23
CA ILE A 156 17.11 3.11 12.51
C ILE A 156 15.75 3.27 13.20
N ARG A 157 15.19 4.48 13.27
CA ARG A 157 13.85 4.70 13.85
C ARG A 157 12.78 3.88 13.13
N GLU A 158 12.80 3.85 11.81
CA GLU A 158 11.85 3.10 11.00
C GLU A 158 12.04 1.56 11.09
N LEU A 159 13.28 1.11 11.36
CA LEU A 159 13.60 -0.28 11.69
C LEU A 159 13.06 -0.69 13.07
N VAL A 160 13.33 0.11 14.11
CA VAL A 160 12.87 -0.16 15.49
C VAL A 160 11.35 -0.19 15.56
N THR A 161 10.67 0.68 14.81
CA THR A 161 9.20 0.69 14.72
C THR A 161 8.63 -0.38 13.78
N LEU A 162 9.48 -1.20 13.15
CA LEU A 162 9.16 -2.25 12.18
C LEU A 162 8.36 -1.76 10.97
N ARG A 163 8.32 -0.45 10.72
CA ARG A 163 7.51 0.15 9.65
C ARG A 163 8.00 -0.29 8.26
N TYR A 164 9.31 -0.52 8.08
CA TYR A 164 9.82 -1.11 6.84
C TYR A 164 9.22 -2.47 6.50
N TYR A 165 8.98 -3.32 7.49
CA TYR A 165 8.47 -4.68 7.28
C TYR A 165 6.94 -4.73 7.19
N ARG A 166 6.27 -3.85 7.96
CA ARG A 166 4.81 -3.71 7.96
C ARG A 166 4.30 -3.04 6.70
N TYR A 167 5.01 -2.03 6.21
CA TYR A 167 4.50 -1.10 5.21
C TYR A 167 5.31 -1.06 3.92
N SER A 168 6.47 -1.72 3.85
CA SER A 168 7.33 -1.72 2.67
C SER A 168 7.96 -3.10 2.46
N ASN A 169 8.93 -3.23 1.55
CA ASN A 169 9.59 -4.49 1.23
C ASN A 169 10.70 -4.87 2.22
N GLY A 170 10.59 -4.47 3.50
CA GLY A 170 11.55 -4.81 4.55
C GLY A 170 12.98 -4.39 4.23
N ALA A 171 13.93 -5.32 4.37
CA ALA A 171 15.35 -5.11 4.14
C ALA A 171 15.68 -4.50 2.76
N HIS A 172 14.92 -4.84 1.71
CA HIS A 172 15.09 -4.23 0.39
C HIS A 172 14.85 -2.72 0.42
N SER A 173 13.81 -2.27 1.15
CA SER A 173 13.51 -0.84 1.30
C SER A 173 14.53 -0.12 2.18
N VAL A 174 15.07 -0.81 3.19
CA VAL A 174 16.15 -0.30 4.06
C VAL A 174 17.43 -0.06 3.25
N ALA A 175 17.87 -1.06 2.48
CA ALA A 175 19.06 -0.94 1.65
C ALA A 175 18.90 0.18 0.62
N LYS A 176 17.72 0.28 0.01
CA LYS A 176 17.39 1.36 -0.90
C LYS A 176 17.52 2.73 -0.24
N ASP A 177 16.87 2.95 0.89
CA ASP A 177 16.87 4.25 1.54
C ASP A 177 18.26 4.65 2.07
N LEU A 178 19.12 3.69 2.42
CA LEU A 178 20.51 3.93 2.84
C LEU A 178 21.46 4.23 1.67
N PHE A 179 21.35 3.49 0.56
CA PHE A 179 22.39 3.45 -0.48
C PHE A 179 21.99 4.05 -1.82
N LEU A 180 20.70 4.09 -2.17
CA LEU A 180 20.27 4.68 -3.43
C LEU A 180 20.19 6.20 -3.30
N SER A 181 20.93 6.90 -4.17
CA SER A 181 20.97 8.35 -4.21
C SER A 181 19.61 8.92 -4.60
N THR A 182 19.04 9.66 -3.67
CA THR A 182 17.90 10.56 -3.84
C THR A 182 18.43 11.87 -4.43
N LYS A 183 18.83 11.88 -5.71
CA LYS A 183 19.03 13.18 -6.39
C LYS A 183 17.66 13.84 -6.53
N ARG A 184 17.46 14.96 -5.84
CA ARG A 184 16.38 15.92 -6.11
C ARG A 184 16.71 16.74 -7.34
#